data_AF-A0A6A4HLW1-F1
#
_entry.id   AF-A0A6A4HLW1-F1
#
_cell.length_a   1.000
_cell.length_b   1.000
_cell.length_c   1.000
_cell.angle_alpha   90.00
_cell.angle_beta   90.00
_cell.angle_gamma   90.00
#
_symmetry.space_group_name_H-M   'P 1'
#
loop_
_entity.id
_entity.type
_entity.pdbx_description
1 polymer ?
#
loop_
_entity_poly.entity_id
_entity_poly.type
_entity_poly.pdbx_seq_one_letter_code
_entity_poly.pdbx_strand_id
1 'polypeptide(L)'
;MVLHLDEFEAWVTIEGQKTEEYQCTKSASVLQCYIPSQAGKKFQVHWKDTKRTTATDGFLLIDGFKCPGQTISDNPDKPNQACKIGMRTDDSTIKPFKFAQIRLT
;
A
#
# COMPACT_ATOMS: atom_id res chain seq x y z
N MET A 1 7.17 -0.08 12.73
CA MET A 1 5.86 -0.61 13.17
C MET A 1 5.12 -1.10 11.92
N VAL A 2 4.02 -1.83 12.04
CA VAL A 2 3.14 -2.14 10.90
C VAL A 2 1.79 -1.54 11.24
N LEU A 3 1.19 -0.77 10.33
CA LEU A 3 -0.16 -0.30 10.54
C LEU A 3 -1.12 -1.49 10.57
N HIS A 4 -1.76 -1.68 11.72
CA HIS A 4 -2.64 -2.81 11.97
C HIS A 4 -4.01 -2.34 12.45
N LEU A 5 -5.04 -2.67 11.67
CA LEU A 5 -6.45 -2.40 11.96
C LEU A 5 -7.19 -3.72 12.02
N ASP A 6 -7.39 -4.23 13.23
CA ASP A 6 -8.10 -5.49 13.53
C ASP A 6 -7.48 -6.72 12.86
N GLU A 7 -7.94 -7.16 11.70
CA GLU A 7 -7.30 -8.25 10.92
C GLU A 7 -6.46 -7.76 9.75
N PHE A 8 -6.53 -6.46 9.46
CA PHE A 8 -5.88 -5.85 8.31
C PHE A 8 -4.51 -5.30 8.70
N GLU A 9 -3.51 -5.59 7.87
CA GLU A 9 -2.18 -5.00 7.95
C GLU A 9 -1.91 -4.22 6.65
N ALA A 10 -1.27 -3.06 6.75
CA ALA A 10 -0.77 -2.32 5.59
C ALA A 10 0.65 -1.84 5.84
N TRP A 11 1.48 -1.81 4.80
CA TRP A 11 2.83 -1.26 4.88
C TRP A 11 3.34 -0.79 3.51
N VAL A 12 4.39 0.01 3.53
CA VAL A 12 5.10 0.45 2.33
C VAL A 12 6.50 -0.16 2.32
N THR A 13 6.96 -0.58 1.15
CA THR A 13 8.37 -0.89 0.90
C THR A 13 8.97 0.16 -0.02
N ILE A 14 10.20 0.58 0.24
CA ILE A 14 10.98 1.52 -0.58
C ILE A 14 12.22 0.77 -1.05
N GLU A 15 12.41 0.65 -2.36
CA GLU A 15 13.49 -0.18 -2.95
C GLU A 15 13.52 -1.61 -2.38
N GLY A 16 12.34 -2.19 -2.15
CA GLY A 16 12.18 -3.56 -1.62
C GLY A 16 12.33 -3.69 -0.11
N GLN A 17 12.72 -2.64 0.62
CA GLN A 17 12.86 -2.67 2.08
C GLN A 17 11.64 -2.09 2.77
N LYS A 18 11.15 -2.76 3.81
CA LYS A 18 10.03 -2.26 4.61
C LYS A 18 10.42 -0.96 5.29
N THR A 19 9.60 0.07 5.11
CA THR A 19 9.88 1.40 5.66
C THR A 19 9.51 1.49 7.13
N GLU A 20 10.18 2.39 7.84
CA GLU A 20 9.75 2.79 9.18
C GLU A 20 8.53 3.73 9.07
N GLU A 21 7.63 3.61 10.06
CA GLU A 21 6.40 4.37 10.19
C GLU A 21 6.52 5.28 11.41
N TYR A 22 6.19 6.56 11.26
CA TYR A 22 6.31 7.58 12.30
C TYR A 22 4.98 8.26 12.59
N GLN A 23 4.83 8.74 13.84
CA GLN A 23 3.63 9.44 14.35
C GLN A 23 2.32 8.72 13.96
N CYS A 24 2.25 7.41 14.21
CA CYS A 24 1.07 6.62 13.92
C CYS A 24 -0.10 7.07 14.82
N THR A 25 -1.24 7.36 14.22
CA THR A 25 -2.49 7.72 14.91
C THR A 25 -3.62 6.81 14.43
N LYS A 26 -4.57 6.54 15.33
CA LYS A 26 -5.78 5.77 15.06
C LYS A 26 -7.00 6.61 15.40
N SER A 27 -7.94 6.70 14.46
CA SER A 27 -9.25 7.32 14.67
C SER A 27 -10.32 6.42 14.08
N ALA A 28 -11.15 5.81 14.93
CA ALA A 28 -12.12 4.79 14.54
C ALA A 28 -11.48 3.69 13.65
N SER A 29 -11.91 3.58 12.40
CA SER A 29 -11.44 2.63 11.39
C SER A 29 -10.35 3.21 10.48
N VAL A 30 -9.70 4.29 10.89
CA VAL A 30 -8.65 4.97 10.10
C VAL A 30 -7.34 4.94 10.87
N LEU A 31 -6.29 4.51 10.18
CA LEU A 31 -4.90 4.62 10.63
C LEU A 31 -4.16 5.62 9.74
N GLN A 32 -3.33 6.45 10.36
CA GLN A 32 -2.49 7.41 9.65
C GLN A 32 -1.08 7.37 10.23
N CYS A 33 -0.07 7.39 9.37
CA CYS A 33 1.33 7.54 9.75
C CYS A 33 2.08 8.36 8.71
N TYR A 34 3.31 8.74 9.05
CA TYR A 34 4.29 9.25 8.11
C TYR A 34 5.33 8.18 7.78
N ILE A 35 5.87 8.24 6.57
CA ILE A 35 6.99 7.42 6.11
C ILE A 35 8.05 8.32 5.46
N PRO A 36 9.33 7.95 5.46
CA PRO A 36 10.37 8.63 4.69
C PRO A 36 10.05 8.63 3.19
N SER A 37 10.09 9.80 2.56
CA SER A 37 9.83 9.96 1.12
C SER A 37 11.06 10.56 0.43
N GLN A 38 12.01 9.69 0.05
CA GLN A 38 13.20 10.14 -0.69
C GLN A 38 12.89 10.23 -2.19
N ALA A 39 13.03 11.43 -2.75
CA ALA A 39 12.73 11.70 -4.16
C ALA A 39 13.48 10.74 -5.10
N GLY A 40 12.77 10.26 -6.12
CA GLY A 40 13.32 9.33 -7.11
C GLY A 40 13.30 7.86 -6.69
N LYS A 41 13.12 7.53 -5.41
CA LYS A 41 13.00 6.14 -4.98
C LYS A 41 11.64 5.55 -5.32
N LYS A 42 11.65 4.30 -5.75
CA LYS A 42 10.45 3.51 -6.02
C LYS A 42 9.89 2.97 -4.72
N PHE A 43 8.58 2.97 -4.62
CA PHE A 43 7.89 2.36 -3.48
C PHE A 43 6.80 1.41 -3.95
N GLN A 44 6.39 0.52 -3.05
CA GLN A 44 5.30 -0.42 -3.27
C GLN A 44 4.40 -0.38 -2.05
N VAL A 45 3.09 -0.48 -2.26
CA VAL A 45 2.10 -0.52 -1.19
C VAL A 45 1.60 -1.94 -1.05
N HIS A 46 1.62 -2.45 0.17
CA HIS A 46 1.21 -3.79 0.51
C HIS A 46 0.08 -3.73 1.52
N TRP A 47 -0.85 -4.67 1.40
CA TRP A 47 -1.85 -4.91 2.42
C TRP A 47 -2.14 -6.39 2.52
N LYS A 48 -2.64 -6.79 3.68
CA LYS A 48 -2.88 -8.18 4.05
C LYS A 48 -4.12 -8.25 4.90
N ASP A 49 -4.90 -9.29 4.66
CA ASP A 49 -5.99 -9.71 5.53
C ASP A 49 -5.56 -11.01 6.20
N THR A 50 -5.34 -10.96 7.51
CA THR A 50 -4.86 -12.12 8.27
C THR A 50 -5.93 -13.17 8.50
N LYS A 51 -7.20 -12.77 8.63
CA LYS A 51 -8.30 -13.66 8.97
C LYS A 51 -8.99 -14.23 7.74
N ARG A 52 -9.18 -13.42 6.69
CA ARG A 52 -9.85 -13.79 5.44
C ARG A 52 -11.20 -14.47 5.65
N THR A 53 -11.98 -13.96 6.61
CA THR A 53 -13.34 -14.45 6.89
C THR A 53 -14.27 -14.26 5.69
N THR A 54 -14.01 -13.25 4.87
CA THR A 54 -14.62 -12.99 3.56
C THR A 54 -13.56 -12.53 2.58
N ALA A 55 -13.90 -12.49 1.29
CA ALA A 55 -13.04 -11.82 0.31
C ALA A 55 -12.91 -10.32 0.65
N THR A 56 -11.70 -9.79 0.52
CA THR A 56 -11.35 -8.42 0.90
C THR A 56 -10.88 -7.64 -0.32
N ASP A 57 -11.60 -6.57 -0.67
CA ASP A 57 -11.20 -5.66 -1.74
C ASP A 57 -10.35 -4.51 -1.19
N GLY A 58 -9.11 -4.38 -1.68
CA GLY A 58 -8.24 -3.25 -1.38
C GLY A 58 -8.16 -2.27 -2.55
N PHE A 59 -8.24 -0.97 -2.26
CA PHE A 59 -8.05 0.12 -3.22
C PHE A 59 -6.98 1.09 -2.75
N LEU A 60 -6.23 1.68 -3.68
CA LEU A 60 -5.24 2.71 -3.36
C LEU A 60 -5.65 4.06 -3.93
N LEU A 61 -5.40 5.10 -3.15
CA LEU A 61 -5.50 6.50 -3.55
C LEU A 61 -4.12 7.12 -3.35
N ILE A 62 -3.46 7.50 -4.44
CA ILE A 62 -2.11 8.09 -4.42
C ILE A 62 -2.21 9.47 -5.06
N ASP A 63 -1.84 10.51 -4.32
CA ASP A 63 -1.90 11.92 -4.77
C ASP A 63 -3.27 12.32 -5.38
N GLY A 64 -4.35 11.77 -4.83
CA GLY A 64 -5.72 12.01 -5.30
C GLY A 64 -6.17 11.14 -6.49
N PHE A 65 -5.29 10.30 -7.05
CA PHE A 65 -5.62 9.39 -8.14
C PHE A 65 -5.98 7.99 -7.62
N LYS A 66 -7.16 7.50 -8.01
CA LYS A 66 -7.61 6.14 -7.67
C LYS A 66 -6.84 5.13 -8.53
N CYS A 67 -6.08 4.24 -7.89
CA CYS A 67 -5.41 3.14 -8.58
C CYS A 67 -6.33 1.91 -8.65
N PRO A 68 -6.12 1.00 -9.62
CA PRO A 68 -6.82 -0.27 -9.67
C PRO A 68 -6.63 -1.07 -8.37
N GLY A 69 -7.73 -1.59 -7.85
CA GLY A 69 -7.72 -2.40 -6.63
C GLY A 69 -7.13 -3.80 -6.84
N GLN A 70 -7.11 -4.57 -5.76
CA GLN A 70 -6.85 -6.01 -5.79
C GLN A 70 -7.62 -6.70 -4.66
N THR A 71 -8.29 -7.79 -5.03
CA THR A 71 -9.04 -8.65 -4.11
C THR A 71 -8.13 -9.69 -3.49
N ILE A 72 -8.19 -9.83 -2.18
CA ILE A 72 -7.68 -10.96 -1.42
C ILE A 72 -8.83 -11.96 -1.27
N SER A 73 -8.65 -13.19 -1.74
CA SER A 73 -9.67 -14.23 -1.63
C SER A 73 -9.72 -14.78 -0.20
N ASP A 74 -10.91 -15.15 0.25
CA ASP A 74 -11.18 -15.97 1.43
C ASP A 74 -10.64 -17.42 1.33
N ASN A 75 -10.36 -17.91 0.12
CA ASN A 75 -9.77 -19.24 -0.07
C ASN A 75 -8.37 -19.33 0.59
N PRO A 76 -8.16 -20.27 1.52
CA PRO A 76 -6.92 -20.38 2.26
C PRO A 76 -5.69 -20.70 1.38
N ASP A 77 -5.89 -21.37 0.24
CA ASP A 77 -4.85 -21.77 -0.71
C ASP A 77 -4.32 -20.61 -1.56
N LYS A 78 -5.02 -19.46 -1.55
CA LYS A 78 -4.57 -18.24 -2.25
C LYS A 78 -3.72 -17.36 -1.34
N PRO A 79 -2.92 -16.44 -1.89
CA PRO A 79 -2.20 -15.46 -1.07
C PRO A 79 -3.17 -14.62 -0.22
N ASN A 80 -2.79 -14.36 1.03
CA ASN A 80 -3.55 -13.49 1.95
C ASN A 80 -3.13 -12.02 1.91
N GLN A 81 -2.26 -11.68 0.98
CA GLN A 81 -1.69 -10.35 0.82
C GLN A 81 -1.73 -9.93 -0.64
N ALA A 82 -1.79 -8.62 -0.84
CA ALA A 82 -1.73 -7.96 -2.13
C ALA A 82 -0.63 -6.90 -2.12
N CYS A 83 -0.07 -6.64 -3.30
CA CYS A 83 0.99 -5.65 -3.50
C CYS A 83 0.74 -4.89 -4.79
N LYS A 84 0.90 -3.56 -4.74
CA LYS A 84 0.90 -2.70 -5.92
C LYS A 84 2.23 -1.99 -6.05
N ILE A 85 2.86 -2.21 -7.19
CA ILE A 85 4.18 -1.67 -7.54
C ILE A 85 4.10 -0.42 -8.42
N GLY A 86 2.91 -0.09 -8.94
CA GLY A 86 2.71 0.99 -9.90
C GLY A 86 1.33 0.98 -10.55
N MET A 87 1.17 1.82 -11.57
CA MET A 87 -0.01 1.84 -12.43
C MET A 87 0.31 1.25 -13.80
N ARG A 88 -0.59 0.41 -14.31
CA ARG A 88 -0.49 -0.11 -15.66
C ARG A 88 -0.76 1.01 -16.66
N THR A 89 0.13 1.21 -17.63
CA THR A 89 -0.01 2.22 -18.69
C THR A 89 -0.46 1.62 -20.02
N ASP A 90 -0.14 0.34 -20.24
CA ASP A 90 -0.58 -0.47 -21.37
C ASP A 90 -0.54 -1.97 -21.01
N ASP A 91 -0.85 -2.85 -21.95
CA ASP A 91 -0.94 -4.30 -21.71
C ASP A 91 0.37 -4.94 -21.24
N SER A 92 1.52 -4.30 -21.41
CA SER A 92 2.82 -4.85 -21.02
C SER A 92 3.61 -3.99 -20.04
N THR A 93 3.22 -2.73 -19.85
CA THR A 93 4.01 -1.74 -19.12
C THR A 93 3.35 -1.33 -17.81
N ILE A 94 4.14 -1.38 -16.73
CA ILE A 94 3.79 -0.80 -15.44
C ILE A 94 4.69 0.41 -15.20
N LYS A 95 4.07 1.58 -14.99
CA LYS A 95 4.74 2.76 -14.48
C LYS A 95 4.86 2.64 -12.96
N PRO A 96 6.08 2.46 -12.41
CA PRO A 96 6.26 2.23 -10.98
C PRO A 96 5.86 3.46 -10.18
N PHE A 97 5.38 3.25 -8.96
CA PHE A 97 5.23 4.34 -8.01
C PHE A 97 6.61 4.85 -7.60
N LYS A 98 6.79 6.18 -7.63
CA LYS A 98 8.06 6.84 -7.36
C LYS A 98 7.78 8.16 -6.65
N PHE A 99 8.50 8.43 -5.57
CA PHE A 99 8.38 9.72 -4.90
C PHE A 99 8.84 10.84 -5.82
N ALA A 100 7.97 11.82 -6.05
CA ALA A 100 8.30 13.01 -6.80
C ALA A 100 9.16 13.96 -5.95
N GLN A 101 9.99 14.77 -6.61
CA GLN A 101 10.67 15.86 -5.93
C GLN A 101 9.65 16.96 -5.63
N ILE A 102 9.41 17.23 -4.36
CA ILE A 102 8.59 18.36 -3.93
C ILE A 102 9.44 19.62 -4.11
N ARG A 103 9.00 20.53 -4.98
CA ARG A 103 9.56 21.89 -5.06
C ARG A 103 8.76 22.76 -4.11
N LEU A 104 9.43 23.27 -3.08
CA LEU A 104 8.86 24.30 -2.22
C LEU A 104 8.88 25.61 -3.02
N THR A 105 7.73 26.26 -3.12
CA THR A 105 7.58 27.61 -3.68
C THR A 105 7.71 28.64 -2.57
#